data_AF-A0AB39UTQ3-F1
#
_entry.id   AF-A0AB39UTQ3-F1
#
_cell.length_a   1.000
_cell.length_b   1.000
_cell.length_c   1.000
_cell.angle_alpha   90.00
_cell.angle_beta   90.00
_cell.angle_gamma   90.00
#
_symmetry.space_group_name_H-M   'P 1'
#
loop_
_entity.id
_entity.type
_entity.pdbx_description
1 polymer ?
#
loop_
_entity_poly.entity_id
_entity_poly.type
_entity_poly.pdbx_seq_one_letter_code
_entity_poly.pdbx_strand_id
1 'polypeptide(L)'
;MQNQHHFRHHTKAPQLAIDQLNPESQPESLQRLFMLGLVVALIALAGCRTEADIQKDVDALVRKTLDNMVFVEGGSFMMGDFRDPESGLYHTWGADSKPAHKVTLDSYHIGKYEVTWGEYDLYTEANDLPRLLWDKDWQREAYDRQPQYPAGVSWPHARDYCLWLGKLTGLPFDLPTEAQWEYAARSRGKMVPFATDNGTIEEGRNYRRGAKTPTPWGAGHPTLWVFMI
;
A
#
# COMPACT_ATOMS: atom_id res chain seq x y z
N MET A 1 28.64 -79.84 -44.54
CA MET A 1 27.45 -79.13 -44.00
C MET A 1 27.95 -78.10 -42.99
N GLN A 2 27.60 -76.84 -43.27
CA GLN A 2 27.66 -75.55 -42.55
C GLN A 2 28.38 -75.37 -41.19
N ASN A 3 29.27 -74.36 -41.18
CA ASN A 3 29.35 -73.16 -40.33
C ASN A 3 28.83 -73.18 -38.87
N GLN A 4 29.63 -72.60 -37.95
CA GLN A 4 29.45 -71.20 -37.52
C GLN A 4 30.56 -70.74 -36.56
N HIS A 5 31.26 -69.65 -36.94
CA HIS A 5 32.13 -68.87 -36.06
C HIS A 5 31.29 -67.79 -35.35
N HIS A 6 31.36 -67.75 -34.02
CA HIS A 6 30.70 -66.73 -33.20
C HIS A 6 31.69 -65.58 -32.94
N PHE A 7 31.55 -64.46 -33.66
CA PHE A 7 32.28 -63.21 -33.39
C PHE A 7 31.43 -62.33 -32.48
N ARG A 8 31.91 -62.09 -31.26
CA ARG A 8 31.28 -61.19 -30.28
C ARG A 8 31.90 -59.80 -30.40
N HIS A 9 31.19 -58.87 -31.03
CA HIS A 9 31.62 -57.46 -31.09
C HIS A 9 31.31 -56.78 -29.75
N HIS A 10 32.35 -56.46 -28.98
CA HIS A 10 32.27 -55.48 -27.89
C HIS A 10 32.41 -54.08 -28.48
N THR A 11 31.31 -53.36 -28.63
CA THR A 11 31.32 -51.91 -28.90
C THR A 11 31.74 -51.18 -27.63
N LYS A 12 33.03 -50.85 -27.51
CA LYS A 12 33.46 -49.80 -26.59
C LYS A 12 32.94 -48.48 -27.14
N ALA A 13 32.10 -47.78 -26.38
CA ALA A 13 31.83 -46.38 -26.64
C ALA A 13 33.18 -45.62 -26.67
N PRO A 14 33.41 -44.70 -27.62
CA PRO A 14 34.68 -44.01 -27.74
C PRO A 14 34.90 -43.13 -26.50
N GLN A 15 35.96 -43.41 -25.75
CA GLN A 15 36.37 -42.71 -24.53
C GLN A 15 36.41 -41.17 -24.70
N LEU A 16 36.70 -40.69 -25.92
CA LEU A 16 36.69 -39.27 -26.28
C LEU A 16 35.36 -38.55 -25.99
N ALA A 17 34.22 -39.24 -26.14
CA ALA A 17 32.92 -38.63 -25.88
C ALA A 17 32.63 -38.46 -24.39
N ILE A 18 33.25 -39.29 -23.54
CA ILE A 18 33.12 -39.23 -22.08
C ILE A 18 34.00 -38.10 -21.52
N ASP A 19 35.20 -37.91 -22.07
CA ASP A 19 36.11 -36.84 -21.64
C ASP A 19 35.58 -35.44 -21.96
N GLN A 20 34.78 -35.27 -23.03
CA GLN A 20 34.16 -33.98 -23.36
C GLN A 20 33.02 -33.56 -22.41
N LEU A 21 32.47 -34.51 -21.65
CA LEU A 21 31.44 -34.24 -20.64
C LEU A 21 32.04 -34.04 -19.23
N ASN A 22 33.34 -34.23 -19.06
CA ASN A 22 34.01 -34.02 -17.79
C ASN A 22 34.39 -32.53 -17.62
N PRO A 23 33.85 -31.79 -16.63
CA PRO A 23 34.17 -30.38 -16.44
C PRO A 23 35.65 -30.11 -16.08
N GLU A 24 36.37 -31.12 -15.56
CA GLU A 24 37.80 -31.04 -15.26
C GLU A 24 38.71 -31.09 -16.50
N SER A 25 38.23 -31.56 -17.65
CA SER A 25 39.03 -31.69 -18.89
C SER A 25 39.04 -30.42 -19.76
N GLN A 26 38.27 -29.40 -19.37
CA GLN A 26 38.10 -28.16 -20.11
C GLN A 26 39.26 -27.17 -19.84
N PRO A 27 39.68 -26.35 -20.82
CA PRO A 27 40.74 -25.36 -20.61
C PRO A 27 40.30 -24.31 -19.57
N GLU A 28 41.23 -23.84 -18.73
CA GLU A 28 40.91 -22.91 -17.62
C GLU A 28 40.16 -21.65 -18.04
N SER A 29 40.38 -21.16 -19.28
CA SER A 29 39.66 -20.02 -19.83
C SER A 29 38.17 -20.30 -19.97
N LEU A 30 37.79 -21.51 -20.38
CA LEU A 30 36.41 -21.94 -20.50
C LEU A 30 35.78 -22.18 -19.12
N GLN A 31 36.53 -22.76 -18.18
CA GLN A 31 36.09 -22.91 -16.78
C GLN A 31 35.82 -21.55 -16.13
N ARG A 32 36.68 -20.55 -16.36
CA ARG A 32 36.46 -19.17 -15.88
C ARG A 32 35.24 -18.51 -16.53
N LEU A 33 34.99 -18.74 -17.82
CA LEU A 33 33.79 -18.27 -18.51
C LEU A 33 32.51 -18.92 -17.97
N PHE A 34 32.53 -20.22 -17.70
CA PHE A 34 31.43 -20.92 -17.04
C PHE A 34 31.18 -20.39 -15.62
N MET A 35 32.24 -20.20 -14.84
CA MET A 35 32.14 -19.63 -13.48
C MET A 35 31.63 -18.18 -13.52
N LEU A 36 32.06 -17.34 -14.47
CA LEU A 36 31.53 -15.99 -14.65
C LEU A 36 30.04 -16.02 -15.03
N GLY A 37 29.63 -16.91 -15.93
CA GLY A 37 28.24 -17.08 -16.32
C GLY A 37 27.35 -17.54 -15.15
N LEU A 38 27.86 -18.44 -14.31
CA LEU A 38 27.18 -18.94 -13.12
C LEU A 38 27.06 -17.84 -12.04
N VAL A 39 28.08 -17.01 -11.87
CA VAL A 39 28.04 -15.84 -10.99
C VAL A 39 27.05 -14.78 -11.50
N VAL A 40 27.03 -14.49 -12.80
CA VAL A 40 26.06 -13.55 -13.39
C VAL A 40 24.62 -14.08 -13.27
N ALA A 41 24.39 -15.38 -13.46
CA ALA A 41 23.08 -16.01 -13.27
C ALA A 41 22.63 -16.00 -11.80
N LEU A 42 23.55 -16.21 -10.84
CA LEU A 42 23.28 -16.10 -9.41
C LEU A 42 22.98 -14.65 -8.98
N ILE A 43 23.65 -13.67 -9.58
CA ILE A 43 23.37 -12.24 -9.35
C ILE A 43 22.00 -11.85 -9.93
N ALA A 44 21.62 -12.39 -11.09
CA ALA A 44 20.31 -12.13 -11.70
C ALA A 44 19.14 -12.72 -10.87
N LEU A 45 19.36 -13.83 -10.16
CA LEU A 45 18.36 -14.45 -9.27
C LEU A 45 18.22 -13.73 -7.91
N ALA A 46 19.19 -12.90 -7.50
CA ALA A 46 19.14 -12.17 -6.23
C ALA A 46 18.23 -10.93 -6.26
N GLY A 47 17.78 -10.50 -7.44
CA GLY A 47 17.02 -9.25 -7.64
C GLY A 47 15.51 -9.41 -7.81
N CYS A 48 14.98 -10.62 -7.94
CA CYS A 48 13.54 -10.86 -8.08
C CYS A 48 12.95 -11.26 -6.73
N ARG A 49 11.97 -10.49 -6.22
CA ARG A 49 11.14 -10.95 -5.11
C ARG A 49 10.33 -12.16 -5.55
N THR A 50 10.25 -13.16 -4.68
CA THR A 50 9.42 -14.33 -4.94
C THR A 50 7.97 -14.06 -4.52
N GLU A 51 7.02 -14.85 -5.05
CA GLU A 51 5.62 -14.81 -4.61
C GLU A 51 5.50 -15.06 -3.09
N ALA A 52 6.37 -15.92 -2.53
CA ALA A 52 6.42 -16.18 -1.11
C ALA A 52 6.86 -14.94 -0.29
N ASP A 53 7.79 -14.14 -0.81
CA ASP A 53 8.21 -12.88 -0.17
C ASP A 53 7.07 -11.86 -0.17
N ILE A 54 6.37 -11.72 -1.30
CA ILE A 54 5.21 -10.83 -1.43
C ILE A 54 4.09 -11.26 -0.46
N GLN A 55 3.76 -12.55 -0.42
CA GLN A 55 2.72 -13.07 0.46
C GLN A 55 3.05 -12.82 1.94
N LYS A 56 4.32 -13.00 2.34
CA LYS A 56 4.78 -12.69 3.69
C LYS A 56 4.56 -11.22 4.07
N ASP A 57 4.82 -10.31 3.14
CA ASP A 57 4.63 -8.88 3.36
C ASP A 57 3.14 -8.50 3.36
N VAL A 58 2.32 -9.14 2.53
CA VAL A 58 0.86 -9.01 2.56
C VAL A 58 0.29 -9.47 3.90
N ASP A 59 0.75 -10.60 4.43
CA ASP A 59 0.33 -11.09 5.75
C ASP A 59 0.72 -10.11 6.87
N ALA A 60 1.90 -9.50 6.77
CA ALA A 60 2.36 -8.49 7.71
C ALA A 60 1.52 -7.21 7.61
N LEU A 61 1.16 -6.78 6.40
CA LEU A 61 0.25 -5.67 6.15
C LEU A 61 -1.12 -5.94 6.77
N VAL A 62 -1.71 -7.11 6.53
CA VAL A 62 -3.03 -7.47 7.08
C VAL A 62 -3.03 -7.40 8.60
N ARG A 63 -2.02 -7.99 9.27
CA ARG A 63 -1.87 -7.89 10.73
C ARG A 63 -1.77 -6.44 11.20
N LYS A 64 -0.90 -5.66 10.57
CA LYS A 64 -0.71 -4.23 10.89
C LYS A 64 -2.01 -3.43 10.71
N THR A 65 -2.76 -3.69 9.65
CA THR A 65 -4.03 -3.01 9.37
C THR A 65 -5.05 -3.31 10.46
N LEU A 66 -5.23 -4.59 10.80
CA LEU A 66 -6.19 -5.00 11.84
C LEU A 66 -5.83 -4.42 13.21
N ASP A 67 -4.55 -4.40 13.59
CA ASP A 67 -4.08 -3.81 14.85
C ASP A 67 -4.29 -2.28 14.90
N ASN A 68 -4.38 -1.62 13.75
CA ASN A 68 -4.61 -0.17 13.64
C ASN A 68 -6.08 0.20 13.41
N MET A 69 -7.00 -0.75 13.34
CA MET A 69 -8.42 -0.45 13.29
C MET A 69 -8.91 0.01 14.66
N VAL A 70 -9.60 1.15 14.70
CA VAL A 70 -10.14 1.74 15.93
C VAL A 70 -11.65 1.53 15.94
N PHE A 71 -12.16 0.91 17.03
CA PHE A 71 -13.59 0.80 17.26
C PHE A 71 -14.21 2.17 17.55
N VAL A 72 -15.24 2.52 16.80
CA VAL A 72 -16.06 3.71 17.01
C VAL A 72 -17.46 3.25 17.39
N GLU A 73 -17.82 3.48 18.66
CA GLU A 73 -19.18 3.25 19.15
C GLU A 73 -20.14 4.21 18.45
N GLY A 74 -21.18 3.64 17.83
CA GLY A 74 -22.21 4.37 17.11
C GLY A 74 -23.03 5.33 17.98
N GLY A 75 -23.84 6.15 17.33
CA GLY A 75 -24.65 7.16 17.98
C GLY A 75 -25.24 8.16 17.01
N SER A 76 -25.89 9.19 17.56
CA SER A 76 -26.41 10.30 16.76
C SER A 76 -25.58 11.58 16.96
N PHE A 77 -25.40 12.35 15.90
CA PHE A 77 -24.75 13.67 15.96
C PHE A 77 -25.34 14.64 14.94
N MET A 78 -24.99 15.92 15.08
CA MET A 78 -25.28 16.96 14.09
C MET A 78 -24.12 17.03 13.09
N MET A 79 -24.33 16.50 11.88
CA MET A 79 -23.37 16.53 10.79
C MET A 79 -23.44 17.87 10.05
N GLY A 80 -22.28 18.41 9.65
CA GLY A 80 -22.16 19.68 8.95
C GLY A 80 -21.86 20.88 9.88
N ASP A 81 -21.96 22.08 9.32
CA ASP A 81 -21.62 23.33 10.00
C ASP A 81 -22.69 23.68 11.04
N PHE A 82 -22.37 23.39 12.29
CA PHE A 82 -23.28 23.50 13.43
C PHE A 82 -23.48 24.92 13.96
N ARG A 83 -22.83 25.92 13.35
CA ARG A 83 -22.68 27.28 13.86
C ARG A 83 -21.96 27.35 15.20
N ASP A 84 -21.09 28.34 15.32
CA ASP A 84 -20.40 28.63 16.55
C ASP A 84 -21.41 29.02 17.67
N PRO A 85 -21.43 28.36 18.83
CA PRO A 85 -22.41 28.64 19.87
C PRO A 85 -22.31 30.04 20.48
N GLU A 86 -21.14 30.67 20.43
CA GLU A 86 -20.89 31.98 21.03
C GLU A 86 -21.26 33.12 20.06
N SER A 87 -20.78 33.05 18.82
CA SER A 87 -20.98 34.08 17.79
C SER A 87 -22.21 33.85 16.92
N GLY A 88 -22.75 32.62 16.86
CA GLY A 88 -23.84 32.23 15.97
C GLY A 88 -23.46 32.16 14.49
N LEU A 89 -22.18 32.40 14.17
CA LEU A 89 -21.64 32.41 12.82
C LEU A 89 -21.34 31.00 12.32
N TYR A 90 -21.33 30.84 11.00
CA TYR A 90 -20.88 29.62 10.37
C TYR A 90 -19.36 29.52 10.39
N HIS A 91 -18.84 28.30 10.54
CA HIS A 91 -17.40 28.04 10.51
C HIS A 91 -16.85 28.01 9.08
N THR A 92 -17.70 27.71 8.10
CA THR A 92 -17.31 27.63 6.68
C THR A 92 -18.17 28.55 5.82
N TRP A 93 -17.61 29.01 4.71
CA TRP A 93 -18.32 29.82 3.71
C TRP A 93 -19.21 28.98 2.77
N GLY A 94 -18.87 27.70 2.58
CA GLY A 94 -19.56 26.79 1.66
C GLY A 94 -20.98 26.44 2.10
N ALA A 95 -21.88 26.29 1.13
CA ALA A 95 -23.27 25.89 1.37
C ALA A 95 -23.48 24.38 1.47
N ASP A 96 -22.53 23.59 0.98
CA ASP A 96 -22.50 22.13 1.00
C ASP A 96 -22.55 21.53 2.41
N SER A 97 -21.95 22.22 3.38
CA SER A 97 -21.97 21.84 4.80
C SER A 97 -23.21 22.33 5.57
N LYS A 98 -24.21 22.92 4.89
CA LYS A 98 -25.36 23.59 5.53
C LYS A 98 -26.72 23.13 4.95
N PRO A 99 -27.79 23.12 5.75
CA PRO A 99 -27.77 23.25 7.21
C PRO A 99 -27.24 21.98 7.87
N ALA A 100 -26.72 22.11 9.10
CA ALA A 100 -26.41 20.93 9.90
C ALA A 100 -27.67 20.08 10.12
N HIS A 101 -27.53 18.76 10.04
CA HIS A 101 -28.64 17.83 10.17
C HIS A 101 -28.26 16.64 11.04
N LYS A 102 -29.27 16.01 11.67
CA LYS A 102 -29.04 14.87 12.56
C LYS A 102 -28.79 13.61 11.74
N VAL A 103 -27.67 12.94 12.01
CA VAL A 103 -27.33 11.63 11.44
C VAL A 103 -27.20 10.63 12.58
N THR A 104 -27.58 9.38 12.33
CA THR A 104 -27.40 8.25 13.27
C THR A 104 -26.61 7.16 12.58
N LEU A 105 -25.56 6.68 13.24
CA LEU A 105 -24.67 5.66 12.72
C LEU A 105 -24.63 4.46 13.66
N ASP A 106 -24.59 3.27 13.08
CA ASP A 106 -24.22 2.04 13.80
C ASP A 106 -22.74 2.11 14.21
N SER A 107 -22.31 1.20 15.09
CA SER A 107 -20.89 1.09 15.46
C SER A 107 -20.08 0.51 14.30
N TYR A 108 -18.84 0.97 14.14
CA TYR A 108 -17.95 0.56 13.06
C TYR A 108 -16.50 0.59 13.52
N HIS A 109 -15.60 0.15 12.66
CA HIS A 109 -14.17 0.37 12.83
C HIS A 109 -13.65 1.29 11.73
N ILE A 110 -12.67 2.12 12.05
CA ILE A 110 -12.03 3.02 11.09
C ILE A 110 -10.52 2.99 11.30
N GLY A 111 -9.73 3.14 10.23
CA GLY A 111 -8.28 3.12 10.31
C GLY A 111 -7.75 4.27 11.17
N LYS A 112 -6.78 3.98 12.06
CA LYS A 112 -6.12 5.02 12.86
C LYS A 112 -5.30 6.00 12.02
N TYR A 113 -4.78 5.53 10.89
CA TYR A 113 -3.89 6.26 9.99
C TYR A 113 -4.38 6.13 8.55
N GLU A 114 -3.98 7.09 7.72
CA GLU A 114 -4.07 7.00 6.26
C GLU A 114 -3.21 5.83 5.75
N VAL A 115 -3.63 5.25 4.63
CA VAL A 115 -2.89 4.22 3.90
C VAL A 115 -1.67 4.87 3.27
N THR A 116 -0.51 4.28 3.49
CA THR A 116 0.74 4.82 2.98
C THR A 116 1.05 4.33 1.57
N TRP A 117 1.91 5.04 0.86
CA TRP A 117 2.37 4.60 -0.46
C TRP A 117 3.01 3.23 -0.44
N GLY A 118 3.75 2.87 0.62
CA GLY A 118 4.34 1.54 0.73
C GLY A 118 3.30 0.42 0.82
N GLU A 119 2.18 0.68 1.48
CA GLU A 119 1.07 -0.28 1.62
C GLU A 119 0.29 -0.40 0.31
N TYR A 120 0.01 0.73 -0.34
CA TYR A 120 -0.67 0.73 -1.64
C TYR A 120 0.20 0.12 -2.75
N ASP A 121 1.51 0.39 -2.75
CA ASP A 121 2.43 -0.18 -3.74
C ASP A 121 2.53 -1.71 -3.57
N LEU A 122 2.53 -2.23 -2.34
CA LEU A 122 2.45 -3.67 -2.08
C LEU A 122 1.14 -4.28 -2.61
N TYR A 123 0.01 -3.58 -2.47
CA TYR A 123 -1.25 -3.98 -3.10
C TYR A 123 -1.09 -4.09 -4.62
N THR A 124 -0.52 -3.08 -5.28
CA THR A 124 -0.36 -3.12 -6.74
C THR A 124 0.56 -4.25 -7.17
N GLU A 125 1.66 -4.49 -6.45
CA GLU A 125 2.60 -5.58 -6.73
C GLU A 125 1.95 -6.96 -6.53
N ALA A 126 1.22 -7.16 -5.43
CA ALA A 126 0.55 -8.44 -5.13
C ALA A 126 -0.59 -8.79 -6.11
N ASN A 127 -1.03 -7.84 -6.95
CA ASN A 127 -2.09 -8.03 -7.93
C ASN A 127 -1.60 -7.82 -9.38
N ASP A 128 -0.28 -7.77 -9.60
CA ASP A 128 0.33 -7.51 -10.91
C ASP A 128 -0.21 -6.25 -11.61
N LEU A 129 -0.57 -5.24 -10.82
CA LEU A 129 -1.08 -3.96 -11.30
C LEU A 129 0.08 -2.99 -11.55
N PRO A 130 -0.04 -2.09 -12.55
CA PRO A 130 0.96 -1.05 -12.73
C PRO A 130 0.99 -0.17 -11.49
N ARG A 131 2.21 0.08 -10.99
CA ARG A 131 2.42 1.07 -9.95
C ARG A 131 1.87 2.41 -10.45
N LEU A 132 0.97 3.01 -9.67
CA LEU A 132 0.43 4.31 -10.03
C LEU A 132 1.56 5.33 -10.04
N LEU A 133 1.83 5.92 -11.19
CA LEU A 133 2.67 7.09 -11.32
C LEU A 133 1.74 8.31 -11.24
N TRP A 134 2.16 9.36 -10.54
CA TRP A 134 1.38 10.60 -10.50
C TRP A 134 1.12 11.09 -11.93
N ASP A 135 -0.12 11.50 -12.20
CA ASP A 135 -0.47 12.08 -13.49
C ASP A 135 0.41 13.31 -13.75
N LYS A 136 0.91 13.44 -14.99
CA LYS A 136 1.87 14.47 -15.40
C LYS A 136 1.33 15.89 -15.21
N ASP A 137 0.02 16.02 -15.08
CA ASP A 137 -0.68 17.29 -14.89
C ASP A 137 -0.57 17.84 -13.44
N TRP A 138 -0.29 16.97 -12.47
CA TRP A 138 -0.03 17.36 -11.08
C TRP A 138 1.48 17.30 -10.81
N GLN A 139 2.20 18.31 -11.30
CA GLN A 139 3.66 18.48 -11.14
C GLN A 139 4.10 18.69 -9.67
N ARG A 140 3.77 17.78 -8.75
CA ARG A 140 4.52 17.61 -7.50
C ARG A 140 5.61 16.60 -7.77
N GLU A 141 6.84 17.06 -7.63
CA GLU A 141 8.05 16.28 -7.83
C GLU A 141 7.98 14.95 -7.06
N ALA A 142 8.58 13.90 -7.63
CA ALA A 142 8.65 12.56 -7.07
C ALA A 142 9.19 12.47 -5.61
N TYR A 143 9.73 13.57 -5.06
CA TYR A 143 10.16 13.70 -3.67
C TYR A 143 9.05 13.48 -2.64
N ASP A 144 7.78 13.68 -3.02
CA ASP A 144 6.62 13.58 -2.12
C ASP A 144 5.96 12.19 -2.07
N ARG A 145 6.43 11.20 -2.86
CA ARG A 145 5.91 9.81 -2.83
C ARG A 145 6.84 8.86 -2.09
N GLN A 146 7.00 9.06 -0.79
CA GLN A 146 7.82 8.16 0.04
C GLN A 146 6.95 7.05 0.65
N PRO A 147 7.48 5.83 0.88
CA PRO A 147 6.70 4.70 1.36
C PRO A 147 5.91 4.95 2.65
N GLN A 148 6.40 5.87 3.50
CA GLN A 148 5.78 6.23 4.78
C GLN A 148 4.75 7.36 4.69
N TYR A 149 4.59 7.98 3.52
CA TYR A 149 3.64 9.08 3.34
C TYR A 149 2.28 8.57 2.84
N PRO A 150 1.18 9.29 3.14
CA PRO A 150 -0.16 8.95 2.69
C PRO A 150 -0.28 8.82 1.18
N ALA A 151 -1.07 7.84 0.73
CA ALA A 151 -1.25 7.49 -0.66
C ALA A 151 -2.36 8.31 -1.32
N GLY A 152 -1.99 9.36 -2.04
CA GLY A 152 -2.93 10.13 -2.85
C GLY A 152 -3.33 9.40 -4.15
N VAL A 153 -4.41 8.62 -4.14
CA VAL A 153 -4.98 7.95 -5.33
C VAL A 153 -6.43 8.40 -5.61
N SER A 154 -6.95 8.08 -6.79
CA SER A 154 -8.36 8.37 -7.13
C SER A 154 -9.32 7.50 -6.32
N TRP A 155 -10.56 7.96 -6.16
CA TRP A 155 -11.59 7.24 -5.39
C TRP A 155 -11.79 5.76 -5.82
N PRO A 156 -11.84 5.42 -7.13
CA PRO A 156 -11.97 4.01 -7.53
C PRO A 156 -10.78 3.15 -7.08
N HIS A 157 -9.56 3.66 -7.25
CA HIS A 157 -8.33 2.99 -6.81
C HIS A 157 -8.29 2.78 -5.28
N ALA A 158 -8.75 3.80 -4.54
CA ALA A 158 -8.90 3.74 -3.09
C ALA A 158 -9.82 2.60 -2.67
N ARG A 159 -10.98 2.54 -3.32
CA ARG A 159 -12.00 1.53 -3.02
C ARG A 159 -11.54 0.12 -3.40
N ASP A 160 -10.86 -0.05 -4.52
CA ASP A 160 -10.32 -1.35 -4.93
C ASP A 160 -9.33 -1.91 -3.90
N TYR A 161 -8.47 -1.06 -3.34
CA TYR A 161 -7.59 -1.43 -2.23
C TYR A 161 -8.37 -1.91 -0.99
N CYS A 162 -9.42 -1.19 -0.58
CA CYS A 162 -10.27 -1.62 0.53
C CYS A 162 -10.93 -2.98 0.26
N LEU A 163 -11.47 -3.18 -0.95
CA LEU A 163 -12.10 -4.44 -1.33
C LEU A 163 -11.10 -5.60 -1.40
N TRP A 164 -9.86 -5.34 -1.82
CA TRP A 164 -8.78 -6.32 -1.77
C TRP A 164 -8.46 -6.74 -0.33
N LEU A 165 -8.31 -5.78 0.60
CA LEU A 165 -8.18 -6.08 2.03
C LEU A 165 -9.38 -6.88 2.57
N GLY A 166 -10.59 -6.55 2.13
CA GLY A 166 -11.80 -7.27 2.50
C GLY A 166 -11.77 -8.74 2.08
N LYS A 167 -11.27 -9.03 0.86
CA LYS A 167 -11.06 -10.42 0.39
C LYS A 167 -10.03 -11.17 1.24
N LEU A 168 -8.92 -10.52 1.61
CA LEU A 168 -7.86 -11.14 2.39
C LEU A 168 -8.28 -11.44 3.84
N THR A 169 -9.07 -10.54 4.44
CA THR A 169 -9.46 -10.62 5.85
C THR A 169 -10.79 -11.34 6.07
N GLY A 170 -11.64 -11.43 5.05
CA GLY A 170 -13.03 -11.86 5.20
C GLY A 170 -13.92 -10.83 5.92
N LEU A 171 -13.43 -9.61 6.11
CA LEU A 171 -14.14 -8.50 6.77
C LEU A 171 -14.65 -7.49 5.74
N PRO A 172 -15.72 -6.74 6.04
CA PRO A 172 -16.32 -5.79 5.10
C PRO A 172 -15.56 -4.46 5.03
N PHE A 173 -14.29 -4.49 4.61
CA PHE A 173 -13.51 -3.27 4.35
C PHE A 173 -14.09 -2.47 3.17
N ASP A 174 -14.33 -1.18 3.38
CA ASP A 174 -14.70 -0.20 2.37
C ASP A 174 -14.23 1.20 2.83
N LEU A 175 -14.35 2.21 1.97
CA LEU A 175 -14.12 3.60 2.36
C LEU A 175 -15.18 4.05 3.38
N PRO A 176 -14.84 4.92 4.34
CA PRO A 176 -15.83 5.49 5.24
C PRO A 176 -16.82 6.36 4.44
N THR A 177 -18.09 6.34 4.83
CA THR A 177 -19.03 7.39 4.43
C THR A 177 -18.60 8.74 4.99
N GLU A 178 -19.02 9.84 4.36
CA GLU A 178 -18.75 11.19 4.85
C GLU A 178 -19.22 11.36 6.31
N ALA A 179 -20.39 10.81 6.65
CA ALA A 179 -20.92 10.83 8.02
C ALA A 179 -20.05 10.06 9.01
N GLN A 180 -19.60 8.85 8.66
CA GLN A 180 -18.67 8.08 9.50
C GLN A 180 -17.34 8.80 9.70
N TRP A 181 -16.82 9.43 8.65
CA TRP A 181 -15.60 10.19 8.75
C TRP A 181 -15.76 11.39 9.69
N GLU A 182 -16.80 12.22 9.49
CA GLU A 182 -17.03 13.40 10.32
C GLU A 182 -17.32 13.03 11.78
N TYR A 183 -18.10 11.98 12.02
CA TYR A 183 -18.39 11.49 13.37
C TYR A 183 -17.13 11.08 14.12
N ALA A 184 -16.25 10.31 13.47
CA ALA A 184 -14.96 9.91 14.03
C ALA A 184 -14.03 11.10 14.25
N ALA A 185 -13.89 11.97 13.25
CA ALA A 185 -13.06 13.17 13.30
C ALA A 185 -13.46 14.13 14.44
N ARG A 186 -14.75 14.16 14.77
CA ARG A 186 -15.32 14.98 15.85
C ARG A 186 -15.44 14.22 17.18
N SER A 187 -14.61 13.21 17.42
CA SER A 187 -14.62 12.44 18.67
C SER A 187 -16.02 11.94 19.06
N ARG A 188 -16.68 11.26 18.12
CA ARG A 188 -18.09 10.80 18.22
C ARG A 188 -19.10 11.95 18.18
N GLY A 189 -18.88 12.91 17.27
CA GLY A 189 -19.84 13.95 16.95
C GLY A 189 -19.91 15.16 17.90
N LYS A 190 -18.86 15.42 18.68
CA LYS A 190 -18.76 16.63 19.51
C LYS A 190 -18.80 17.90 18.64
N MET A 191 -19.35 18.97 19.19
CA MET A 191 -19.44 20.30 18.55
C MET A 191 -18.10 21.05 18.64
N VAL A 192 -17.05 20.46 18.07
CA VAL A 192 -15.72 21.05 17.95
C VAL A 192 -15.45 21.43 16.50
N PRO A 193 -14.89 22.62 16.23
CA PRO A 193 -14.64 23.09 14.87
C PRO A 193 -13.44 22.39 14.20
N PHE A 194 -12.54 21.78 14.98
CA PHE A 194 -11.33 21.14 14.48
C PHE A 194 -11.20 19.70 15.00
N ALA A 195 -10.87 18.77 14.08
CA ALA A 195 -10.56 17.38 14.38
C ALA A 195 -9.17 17.28 15.02
N THR A 196 -9.11 17.50 16.33
CA THR A 196 -7.89 17.49 17.13
C THR A 196 -8.15 16.69 18.40
N ASP A 197 -7.09 16.20 19.04
CA ASP A 197 -7.22 15.41 20.27
C ASP A 197 -7.62 16.24 21.49
N ASN A 198 -7.48 17.58 21.42
CA ASN A 198 -7.84 18.50 22.49
C ASN A 198 -8.84 19.62 22.10
N GLY A 199 -9.33 19.63 20.86
CA GLY A 199 -10.24 20.64 20.34
C GLY A 199 -9.58 21.95 19.88
N THR A 200 -8.24 22.04 19.92
CA THR A 200 -7.48 23.25 19.55
C THR A 200 -6.47 22.95 18.45
N ILE A 201 -6.29 23.91 17.54
CA ILE A 201 -5.29 23.79 16.47
C ILE A 201 -3.94 24.36 16.93
N GLU A 202 -2.92 23.52 16.95
CA GLU A 202 -1.59 23.87 17.45
C GLU A 202 -0.54 23.85 16.33
N GLU A 203 0.21 24.95 16.20
CA GLU A 203 1.32 25.06 15.25
C GLU A 203 2.45 24.07 15.61
N GLY A 204 2.97 23.37 14.61
CA GLY A 204 4.02 22.37 14.79
C GLY A 204 3.50 21.00 15.26
N ARG A 205 2.23 20.89 15.64
CA ARG A 205 1.57 19.63 15.99
C ARG A 205 0.48 19.26 14.99
N ASN A 206 -0.52 20.13 14.83
CA ASN A 206 -1.61 19.90 13.89
C ASN A 206 -1.25 20.38 12.50
N TYR A 207 -0.41 21.41 12.35
CA TYR A 207 0.03 21.96 11.05
C TYR A 207 1.49 22.42 11.07
N ARG A 208 2.10 22.59 9.90
CA ARG A 208 3.53 22.94 9.78
C ARG A 208 3.85 24.31 10.40
N ARG A 209 4.95 24.39 11.17
CA ARG A 209 5.48 25.66 11.70
C ARG A 209 5.85 26.62 10.55
N GLY A 210 5.39 27.86 10.64
CA GLY A 210 5.58 28.92 9.65
C GLY A 210 4.62 28.82 8.45
N ALA A 211 3.62 27.93 8.48
CA ALA A 211 2.62 27.88 7.43
C ALA A 211 1.68 29.10 7.53
N LYS A 212 1.45 29.78 6.41
CA LYS A 212 0.52 30.94 6.33
C LYS A 212 -0.93 30.53 6.60
N THR A 213 -1.25 29.26 6.36
CA THR A 213 -2.54 28.63 6.63
C THR A 213 -2.29 27.30 7.33
N PRO A 214 -3.18 26.86 8.24
CA PRO A 214 -3.04 25.55 8.87
C PRO A 214 -3.17 24.44 7.82
N THR A 215 -2.04 23.94 7.34
CA THR A 215 -1.96 22.72 6.53
C THR A 215 -1.42 21.60 7.40
N PRO A 216 -2.17 20.50 7.58
CA PRO A 216 -1.72 19.41 8.43
C PRO A 216 -0.30 18.92 8.14
N TRP A 217 0.41 18.41 9.14
CA TRP A 217 1.70 17.76 8.87
C TRP A 217 1.45 16.54 7.96
N GLY A 218 2.07 16.53 6.77
CA GLY A 218 1.77 15.57 5.69
C GLY A 218 0.83 16.11 4.59
N ALA A 219 0.16 17.24 4.82
CA ALA A 219 -0.80 17.84 3.89
C ALA A 219 -0.16 18.85 2.93
N GLY A 220 0.63 18.36 1.98
CA GLY A 220 0.85 19.10 0.73
C GLY A 220 -0.41 19.14 -0.15
N HIS A 221 -1.57 19.49 0.41
CA HIS A 221 -2.91 19.68 -0.19
C HIS A 221 -3.53 18.45 -0.91
N PRO A 222 -4.82 18.06 -0.70
CA PRO A 222 -5.95 18.76 -0.06
C PRO A 222 -6.56 17.97 1.12
N THR A 223 -6.28 18.37 2.36
CA THR A 223 -6.98 17.82 3.53
C THR A 223 -8.18 18.69 3.90
N LEU A 224 -9.26 18.51 3.14
CA LEU A 224 -10.65 18.55 3.61
C LEU A 224 -11.52 17.50 2.86
N TRP A 225 -10.88 16.66 2.06
CA TRP A 225 -11.47 15.44 1.48
C TRP A 225 -10.51 14.29 1.77
N VAL A 226 -10.30 13.98 3.05
CA VAL A 226 -9.64 12.71 3.41
C VAL A 226 -10.70 11.62 3.23
N PHE A 227 -10.86 11.14 1.99
CA PHE A 227 -11.13 9.72 1.86
C PHE A 227 -9.97 9.04 2.54
N MET A 228 -10.23 8.16 3.50
CA MET A 228 -9.17 7.36 4.10
C MET A 228 -8.58 6.45 3.03
N ILE A 229 -7.52 6.99 2.42
CA ILE A 229 -6.39 6.37 1.77
C ILE A 229 -5.23 7.32 1.96
#